data_AF-A0A645AI97-F1
#
_entry.id   AF-A0A645AI97-F1
#
_cell.length_a   1.000
_cell.length_b   1.000
_cell.length_c   1.000
_cell.angle_alpha   90.00
_cell.angle_beta   90.00
_cell.angle_gamma   90.00
#
_symmetry.space_group_name_H-M   'P 1'
#
loop_
_entity.id
_entity.type
_entity.pdbx_description
1 polymer ?
#
loop_
_entity_poly.entity_id
_entity_poly.type
_entity_poly.pdbx_seq_one_letter_code
_entity_poly.pdbx_strand_id
1 'polypeptide(L)'
;MMRGIGHFLLYWEKETLTKKGTCRMPRKQKKFLSLLFLSGLLMLLMACGKEANSPIVAIANETEYEEVVAKDVAYLYFGYDDCPYCKEFRPILEEELAETGQTAYYYNTKKRVNDANYNEVLDTYDVAFVPVLIRLEDGKAVGSVNLDTVADLPALLAEE
;
A
#
# COMPACT_ATOMS: atom_id res chain seq x y z
N MET A 1 17.36 -16.75 -43.72
CA MET A 1 16.68 -17.25 -42.51
C MET A 1 15.87 -16.11 -41.91
N MET A 2 14.55 -16.19 -42.05
CA MET A 2 13.54 -15.23 -41.56
C MET A 2 13.21 -15.58 -40.09
N ARG A 3 13.21 -14.61 -39.14
CA ARG A 3 12.02 -13.96 -38.51
C ARG A 3 10.87 -14.94 -38.22
N GLY A 4 10.25 -15.07 -37.05
CA GLY A 4 10.29 -14.32 -35.79
C GLY A 4 9.10 -14.74 -34.89
N ILE A 5 9.24 -14.48 -33.59
CA ILE A 5 8.25 -13.94 -32.61
C ILE A 5 6.88 -14.62 -32.49
N GLY A 6 6.65 -15.16 -31.29
CA GLY A 6 5.36 -15.61 -30.79
C GLY A 6 4.44 -14.47 -30.33
N HIS A 7 3.14 -14.67 -30.52
CA HIS A 7 2.03 -13.82 -30.07
C HIS A 7 0.85 -14.79 -29.89
N PHE A 8 0.54 -15.21 -28.67
CA PHE A 8 -0.50 -14.61 -27.83
C PHE A 8 -1.72 -14.19 -28.64
N LEU A 9 -2.79 -14.99 -28.63
CA LEU A 9 -4.16 -14.47 -28.61
C LEU A 9 -5.17 -15.60 -28.39
N LEU A 10 -6.12 -15.30 -27.50
CA LEU A 10 -7.51 -15.77 -27.45
C LEU A 10 -7.71 -17.24 -27.09
N TYR A 11 -8.54 -17.51 -26.08
CA TYR A 11 -9.97 -17.52 -26.33
C TYR A 11 -10.77 -17.73 -25.03
N TRP A 12 -11.85 -16.96 -24.96
CA TRP A 12 -12.82 -16.85 -23.89
C TRP A 12 -14.00 -17.76 -24.24
N GLU A 13 -14.25 -18.82 -23.47
CA GLU A 13 -15.46 -19.64 -23.64
C GLU A 13 -16.38 -19.46 -22.42
N LYS A 14 -17.59 -18.94 -22.71
CA LYS A 14 -18.72 -18.80 -21.81
C LYS A 14 -19.46 -20.14 -21.74
N GLU A 15 -20.06 -20.47 -20.59
CA GLU A 15 -21.30 -21.29 -20.47
C GLU A 15 -21.73 -21.27 -19.00
N THR A 16 -22.70 -20.45 -18.60
CA THR A 16 -24.14 -20.76 -18.42
C THR A 16 -24.44 -22.09 -17.71
N LEU A 17 -25.09 -22.01 -16.54
CA LEU A 17 -26.37 -22.66 -16.19
C LEU A 17 -26.48 -23.03 -14.70
N THR A 18 -27.39 -22.29 -14.06
CA THR A 18 -28.30 -22.67 -12.97
C THR A 18 -28.33 -24.14 -12.51
N LYS A 19 -28.22 -24.36 -11.18
CA LYS A 19 -29.18 -25.20 -10.45
C LYS A 19 -29.15 -24.96 -8.93
N LYS A 20 -30.37 -24.95 -8.39
CA LYS A 20 -30.80 -24.61 -7.04
C LYS A 20 -30.49 -25.74 -6.04
N GLY A 21 -30.27 -25.39 -4.78
CA GLY A 21 -30.29 -26.34 -3.66
C GLY A 21 -30.50 -25.61 -2.33
N THR A 22 -31.72 -25.66 -1.81
CA THR A 22 -32.14 -25.06 -0.53
C THR A 22 -31.65 -25.88 0.65
N CYS A 23 -30.87 -25.28 1.56
CA CYS A 23 -30.47 -25.92 2.82
C CYS A 23 -31.60 -25.82 3.86
N ARG A 24 -32.16 -26.98 4.21
CA ARG A 24 -33.14 -27.19 5.28
C ARG A 24 -32.38 -27.69 6.52
N MET A 25 -32.44 -26.97 7.64
CA MET A 25 -32.05 -27.50 8.97
C MET A 25 -33.07 -28.56 9.40
N PRO A 26 -32.69 -29.62 10.16
CA PRO A 26 -32.70 -29.51 11.63
C PRO A 26 -31.70 -30.38 12.44
N ARG A 27 -31.41 -29.87 13.66
CA ARG A 27 -31.18 -30.54 14.97
C ARG A 27 -30.65 -31.99 15.03
N LYS A 28 -29.52 -32.18 15.72
CA LYS A 28 -29.46 -32.68 17.13
C LYS A 28 -28.02 -32.87 17.60
N GLN A 29 -27.69 -32.26 18.74
CA GLN A 29 -26.50 -32.58 19.53
C GLN A 29 -26.54 -34.02 20.03
N LYS A 30 -25.42 -34.74 19.92
CA LYS A 30 -24.98 -35.72 20.93
C LYS A 30 -23.46 -35.67 21.05
N LYS A 31 -23.03 -35.39 22.28
CA LYS A 31 -21.66 -35.52 22.78
C LYS A 31 -21.22 -36.99 22.68
N PHE A 32 -19.92 -37.23 22.75
CA PHE A 32 -19.20 -38.51 22.70
C PHE A 32 -18.76 -38.98 21.32
N LEU A 33 -17.58 -38.50 20.88
CA LEU A 33 -16.42 -39.29 20.45
C LEU A 33 -15.30 -38.31 20.01
N SER A 34 -14.94 -37.32 20.82
CA SER A 34 -13.94 -37.45 21.88
C SER A 34 -12.66 -38.15 21.41
N LEU A 35 -11.63 -37.33 21.13
CA LEU A 35 -10.18 -37.61 21.11
C LEU A 35 -9.39 -37.88 19.82
N LEU A 36 -9.96 -38.08 18.63
CA LEU A 36 -9.15 -38.17 17.38
C LEU A 36 -9.32 -37.00 16.39
N PHE A 37 -10.24 -36.09 16.66
CA PHE A 37 -10.43 -34.85 15.89
C PHE A 37 -9.63 -33.65 16.43
N LEU A 38 -8.91 -33.79 17.55
CA LEU A 38 -8.11 -32.68 18.12
C LEU A 38 -6.81 -32.42 17.34
N SER A 39 -6.24 -33.43 16.68
CA SER A 39 -5.01 -33.28 15.89
C SER A 39 -5.26 -32.63 14.52
N GLY A 40 -6.39 -32.96 13.87
CA GLY A 40 -6.75 -32.40 12.56
C GLY A 40 -7.24 -30.95 12.60
N LEU A 41 -7.81 -30.51 13.72
CA LEU A 41 -8.29 -29.12 13.86
C LEU A 41 -7.15 -28.12 14.08
N LEU A 42 -5.98 -28.58 14.52
CA LEU A 42 -4.80 -27.73 14.73
C LEU A 42 -4.09 -27.37 13.41
N MET A 43 -4.26 -28.15 12.34
CA MET A 43 -3.69 -27.84 11.02
C MET A 43 -4.47 -26.78 10.23
N LEU A 44 -5.65 -26.34 10.70
CA LEU A 44 -6.54 -25.43 9.97
C LEU A 44 -6.42 -23.95 10.40
N LEU A 45 -5.51 -23.59 11.31
CA LEU A 45 -5.37 -22.22 11.82
C LEU A 45 -4.27 -21.38 11.16
N MET A 46 -3.59 -21.88 10.12
CA MET A 46 -2.57 -21.14 9.36
C MET A 46 -3.10 -20.59 8.03
N ALA A 47 -4.34 -20.10 7.99
CA ALA A 47 -4.79 -19.21 6.92
C ALA A 47 -4.67 -17.78 7.42
N CYS A 48 -3.44 -17.26 7.45
CA CYS A 48 -3.21 -15.83 7.66
C CYS A 48 -3.74 -15.12 6.41
N GLY A 49 -4.97 -14.61 6.49
CA GLY A 49 -5.45 -13.62 5.53
C GLY A 49 -4.60 -12.38 5.71
N LYS A 50 -3.66 -12.14 4.78
CA LYS A 50 -2.95 -10.86 4.67
C LYS A 50 -4.01 -9.83 4.27
N GLU A 51 -4.66 -9.20 5.25
CA GLU A 51 -5.41 -7.97 5.00
C GLU A 51 -4.39 -6.95 4.51
N ALA A 52 -4.39 -6.68 3.21
CA ALA A 52 -3.48 -5.75 2.58
C ALA A 52 -3.88 -4.33 2.98
N ASN A 53 -3.45 -3.92 4.18
CA ASN A 53 -3.40 -2.51 4.53
C ASN A 53 -2.44 -1.83 3.55
N SER A 54 -2.87 -0.73 2.93
CA SER A 54 -2.00 0.04 2.03
C SER A 54 -0.75 0.49 2.80
N PRO A 55 0.45 0.40 2.19
CA PRO A 55 1.68 0.87 2.81
C PRO A 55 1.77 2.41 2.88
N ILE A 56 0.72 3.12 2.49
CA ILE A 56 0.64 4.58 2.57
C ILE A 56 -0.34 4.97 3.69
N VAL A 57 0.19 5.63 4.72
CA VAL A 57 -0.55 6.08 5.91
C VAL A 57 -0.75 7.58 5.86
N ALA A 58 -1.99 8.06 5.90
CA ALA A 58 -2.27 9.49 5.86
C ALA A 58 -1.89 10.17 7.20
N ILE A 59 -1.21 11.30 7.12
CA ILE A 59 -0.96 12.19 8.25
C ILE A 59 -2.23 13.00 8.50
N ALA A 60 -2.83 12.88 9.69
CA ALA A 60 -4.14 13.42 10.03
C ALA A 60 -4.11 14.84 10.65
N ASN A 61 -2.97 15.31 11.17
CA ASN A 61 -2.81 16.63 11.79
C ASN A 61 -1.32 16.96 12.01
N GLU A 62 -1.05 18.16 12.55
CA GLU A 62 0.31 18.64 12.89
C GLU A 62 1.04 17.71 13.86
N THR A 63 0.38 17.20 14.91
CA THR A 63 1.02 16.29 15.88
C THR A 63 1.50 15.00 15.22
N GLU A 64 0.71 14.41 14.34
CA GLU A 64 1.12 13.22 13.60
C GLU A 64 2.28 13.52 12.63
N TYR A 65 2.34 14.72 12.06
CA TYR A 65 3.48 15.14 11.25
C TYR A 65 4.76 15.18 12.10
N GLU A 66 4.71 15.80 13.28
CA GLU A 66 5.85 15.86 14.21
C GLU A 66 6.33 14.47 14.64
N GLU A 67 5.40 13.54 14.89
CA GLU A 67 5.72 12.15 15.21
C GLU A 67 6.41 11.42 14.04
N VAL A 68 6.05 11.75 12.79
CA VAL A 68 6.67 11.16 11.60
C VAL A 68 8.09 11.67 11.39
N VAL A 69 8.31 12.98 11.50
CA VAL A 69 9.65 13.57 11.26
C VAL A 69 10.64 13.28 12.39
N ALA A 70 10.14 12.92 13.58
CA ALA A 70 10.97 12.49 14.71
C ALA A 70 11.49 11.05 14.60
N LYS A 71 11.10 10.29 13.56
CA LYS A 71 11.62 8.94 13.31
C LYS A 71 13.04 9.01 12.77
N ASP A 72 13.86 8.02 13.12
CA ASP A 72 15.23 7.87 12.60
C ASP A 72 15.22 7.82 11.06
N VAL A 73 14.30 7.07 10.47
CA VAL A 73 14.04 7.03 9.03
C VAL A 73 12.53 7.14 8.77
N ALA A 74 12.14 8.00 7.83
CA ALA A 74 10.75 8.13 7.37
C ALA A 74 10.66 8.42 5.88
N TYR A 75 9.59 7.97 5.24
CA TYR A 75 9.27 8.32 3.86
C TYR A 75 8.06 9.23 3.84
N LEU A 76 8.25 10.50 3.48
CA LEU A 76 7.21 11.51 3.46
C LEU A 76 6.71 11.70 2.02
N TYR A 77 5.43 11.42 1.78
CA TYR A 77 4.79 11.53 0.46
C TYR A 77 3.87 12.75 0.40
N PHE A 78 4.22 13.74 -0.42
CA PHE A 78 3.40 14.92 -0.65
C PHE A 78 2.50 14.78 -1.87
N GLY A 79 1.21 15.07 -1.70
CA GLY A 79 0.22 15.06 -2.77
C GLY A 79 -1.14 15.59 -2.34
N TYR A 80 -2.17 15.38 -3.15
CA TYR A 80 -3.56 15.63 -2.77
C TYR A 80 -4.52 14.75 -3.59
N ASP A 81 -5.74 14.55 -3.09
CA ASP A 81 -6.65 13.49 -3.57
C ASP A 81 -7.06 13.62 -5.06
N ASP A 82 -7.25 14.85 -5.55
CA ASP A 82 -7.67 15.13 -6.93
C ASP A 82 -6.52 15.42 -7.90
N CYS A 83 -5.28 15.14 -7.51
CA CYS A 83 -4.08 15.38 -8.32
C CYS A 83 -3.94 14.30 -9.41
N PRO A 84 -3.97 14.65 -10.71
CA PRO A 84 -3.83 13.68 -11.80
C PRO A 84 -2.50 12.92 -11.75
N TYR A 85 -1.38 13.65 -11.63
CA TYR A 85 -0.04 13.06 -11.54
C TYR A 85 0.14 12.17 -10.31
N CYS A 86 -0.49 12.52 -9.19
CA CYS A 86 -0.44 11.72 -7.98
C CYS A 86 -1.22 10.40 -8.14
N LYS A 87 -2.28 10.36 -8.97
CA LYS A 87 -3.00 9.12 -9.30
C LYS A 87 -2.18 8.20 -10.19
N GLU A 88 -1.24 8.74 -10.98
CA GLU A 88 -0.29 7.98 -11.78
C GLU A 88 0.89 7.46 -10.94
N PHE A 89 1.43 8.30 -10.05
CA PHE A 89 2.57 7.94 -9.19
C PHE A 89 2.21 6.96 -8.08
N ARG A 90 1.05 7.13 -7.43
CA ARG A 90 0.65 6.36 -6.24
C ARG A 90 0.66 4.83 -6.44
N PRO A 91 0.12 4.24 -7.53
CA PRO A 91 0.16 2.78 -7.69
C PRO A 91 1.59 2.24 -7.80
N ILE A 92 2.49 2.98 -8.45
CA ILE A 92 3.91 2.61 -8.56
C ILE A 92 4.57 2.64 -7.17
N LEU A 93 4.28 3.71 -6.41
CA LEU A 93 4.76 3.83 -5.04
C LEU A 93 4.23 2.72 -4.12
N GLU A 94 2.94 2.39 -4.20
CA GLU A 94 2.33 1.33 -3.37
C GLU A 94 2.94 -0.05 -3.67
N GLU A 95 3.24 -0.35 -4.94
CA GLU A 95 3.90 -1.58 -5.35
C GLU A 95 5.30 -1.68 -4.72
N GLU A 96 6.15 -0.68 -4.94
CA GLU A 96 7.53 -0.66 -4.44
C GLU A 96 7.60 -0.68 -2.90
N LEU A 97 6.73 0.08 -2.22
CA LEU A 97 6.63 0.05 -0.75
C LEU A 97 6.19 -1.34 -0.25
N ALA A 98 5.24 -1.99 -0.92
CA ALA A 98 4.78 -3.31 -0.53
C ALA A 98 5.85 -4.40 -0.75
N GLU A 99 6.66 -4.26 -1.80
CA GLU A 99 7.78 -5.17 -2.09
C GLU A 99 8.92 -5.02 -1.09
N THR A 100 9.26 -3.79 -0.73
CA THR A 100 10.32 -3.46 0.23
C THR A 100 9.87 -3.56 1.70
N GLY A 101 8.56 -3.65 1.95
CA GLY A 101 7.99 -3.65 3.30
C GLY A 101 8.03 -2.29 4.00
N GLN A 102 8.32 -1.22 3.26
CA GLN A 102 8.40 0.14 3.78
C GLN A 102 7.02 0.78 3.91
N THR A 103 6.93 1.83 4.71
CA THR A 103 5.71 2.63 4.87
C THR A 103 5.99 4.07 4.49
N ALA A 104 5.12 4.67 3.67
CA ALA A 104 5.14 6.09 3.38
C ALA A 104 4.03 6.83 4.13
N TYR A 105 4.35 8.01 4.63
CA TYR A 105 3.44 8.89 5.34
C TYR A 105 2.95 9.98 4.41
N TYR A 106 1.64 9.99 4.13
CA TYR A 106 1.03 10.86 3.13
C TYR A 106 0.60 12.19 3.73
N TYR A 107 1.27 13.26 3.30
CA TYR A 107 0.94 14.64 3.61
C TYR A 107 0.05 15.22 2.49
N ASN A 108 -1.24 15.38 2.77
CA ASN A 108 -2.18 15.96 1.81
C ASN A 108 -2.11 17.50 1.83
N THR A 109 -1.44 18.10 0.86
CA THR A 109 -1.17 19.55 0.82
C THR A 109 -2.45 20.40 0.75
N LYS A 110 -3.54 19.88 0.19
CA LYS A 110 -4.83 20.62 0.17
C LYS A 110 -5.59 20.55 1.48
N LYS A 111 -5.51 19.43 2.22
CA LYS A 111 -6.18 19.28 3.53
C LYS A 111 -5.44 20.00 4.65
N ARG A 112 -4.11 20.13 4.51
CA ARG A 112 -3.21 20.71 5.52
C ARG A 112 -2.97 22.22 5.34
N VAL A 113 -3.55 22.86 4.33
CA VAL A 113 -3.31 24.28 4.02
C VAL A 113 -3.59 25.25 5.18
N ASN A 114 -4.40 24.84 6.16
CA ASN A 114 -4.75 25.64 7.33
C ASN A 114 -3.96 25.26 8.60
N ASP A 115 -3.09 24.26 8.51
CA ASP A 115 -2.22 23.85 9.61
C ASP A 115 -1.18 24.97 9.85
N ALA A 116 -0.85 25.25 11.10
CA ALA A 116 -0.01 26.39 11.47
C ALA A 116 1.41 26.29 10.88
N ASN A 117 1.93 25.07 10.74
CA ASN A 117 3.24 24.77 10.19
C ASN A 117 3.24 24.57 8.65
N TYR A 118 2.11 24.72 7.94
CA TYR A 118 1.99 24.35 6.53
C TYR A 118 3.11 24.89 5.62
N ASN A 119 3.39 26.20 5.68
CA ASN A 119 4.43 26.82 4.86
C ASN A 119 5.83 26.33 5.27
N GLU A 120 6.07 26.22 6.58
CA GLU A 120 7.35 25.72 7.10
C GLU A 120 7.62 24.30 6.60
N VAL A 121 6.62 23.42 6.59
CA VAL A 121 6.75 22.04 6.10
C VAL A 121 7.14 22.03 4.62
N LEU A 122 6.47 22.82 3.76
CA LEU A 122 6.78 22.84 2.33
C LEU A 122 8.16 23.47 2.05
N ASP A 123 8.50 24.54 2.76
CA ASP A 123 9.77 25.25 2.61
C ASP A 123 10.96 24.39 3.09
N THR A 124 10.78 23.64 4.18
CA THR A 124 11.83 22.77 4.75
C THR A 124 12.33 21.72 3.76
N TYR A 125 11.44 21.21 2.91
CA TYR A 125 11.74 20.14 1.97
C TYR A 125 11.69 20.59 0.49
N ASP A 126 11.65 21.91 0.25
CA ASP A 126 11.59 22.52 -1.09
C ASP A 126 10.47 21.93 -1.99
N VAL A 127 9.29 21.70 -1.39
CA VAL A 127 8.15 21.08 -2.09
C VAL A 127 7.43 22.11 -2.96
N ALA A 128 7.96 22.34 -4.16
CA ALA A 128 7.33 23.21 -5.15
C ALA A 128 6.22 22.51 -5.97
N PHE A 129 6.34 21.18 -6.16
CA PHE A 129 5.44 20.38 -6.99
C PHE A 129 5.12 19.04 -6.34
N VAL A 130 3.95 18.49 -6.67
CA VAL A 130 3.49 17.16 -6.26
C VAL A 130 3.14 16.33 -7.49
N PRO A 131 3.29 14.99 -7.45
CA PRO A 131 3.70 14.17 -6.31
C PRO A 131 5.21 14.19 -6.05
N VAL A 132 5.62 14.07 -4.78
CA VAL A 132 7.02 13.82 -4.41
C VAL A 132 7.08 12.94 -3.17
N LEU A 133 7.93 11.92 -3.20
CA LEU A 133 8.33 11.12 -2.05
C LEU A 133 9.70 11.60 -1.58
N ILE A 134 9.88 11.79 -0.29
CA ILE A 134 11.13 12.25 0.31
C ILE A 134 11.54 11.24 1.39
N ARG A 135 12.78 10.77 1.32
CA ARG A 135 13.39 9.98 2.40
C ARG A 135 13.99 10.96 3.41
N LEU A 136 13.60 10.79 4.66
CA LEU A 136 14.09 11.53 5.80
C LEU A 136 15.00 10.63 6.62
N GLU A 137 16.14 11.18 7.06
CA GLU A 137 16.98 10.63 8.13
C GLU A 137 17.10 11.68 9.23
N ASP A 138 16.71 11.32 10.46
CA ASP A 138 16.68 12.24 11.61
C ASP A 138 15.95 13.57 11.29
N GLY A 139 14.82 13.47 10.58
CA GLY A 139 14.02 14.62 10.14
C GLY A 139 14.61 15.43 8.98
N LYS A 140 15.75 15.02 8.39
CA LYS A 140 16.40 15.73 7.28
C LYS A 140 16.19 14.99 5.97
N ALA A 141 15.84 15.72 4.91
CA ALA A 141 15.77 15.15 3.57
C ALA A 141 17.16 14.69 3.09
N VAL A 142 17.26 13.42 2.72
CA VAL A 142 18.49 12.81 2.17
C VAL A 142 18.31 12.35 0.72
N GLY A 143 17.07 12.25 0.25
CA GLY A 143 16.77 11.98 -1.16
C GLY A 143 15.28 12.18 -1.46
N SER A 144 14.96 12.36 -2.73
CA SER A 144 13.57 12.51 -3.18
C SER A 144 13.35 11.96 -4.58
N VAL A 145 12.13 11.48 -4.82
CA VAL A 145 11.68 10.97 -6.11
C VAL A 145 10.29 11.52 -6.41
N ASN A 146 10.04 11.87 -7.67
CA ASN A 146 8.73 12.28 -8.16
C ASN A 146 8.33 11.42 -9.37
N LEU A 147 7.26 11.81 -10.07
CA LEU A 147 6.79 11.05 -11.24
C LEU A 147 7.83 10.98 -12.37
N ASP A 148 8.63 12.03 -12.57
CA ASP A 148 9.63 12.09 -13.65
C ASP A 148 10.89 11.27 -13.32
N THR A 149 11.20 11.10 -12.02
CA THR A 149 12.38 10.36 -11.53
C THR A 149 12.03 9.01 -10.91
N VAL A 150 10.85 8.44 -11.24
CA VAL A 150 10.34 7.20 -10.63
C VAL A 150 11.29 5.99 -10.81
N ALA A 151 12.16 6.01 -11.81
CA ALA A 151 13.18 4.98 -12.00
C ALA A 151 14.19 4.87 -10.85
N ASP A 152 14.35 5.94 -10.06
CA ASP A 152 15.25 5.99 -8.91
C ASP A 152 14.56 5.55 -7.60
N LEU A 153 13.25 5.28 -7.63
CA LEU A 153 12.46 4.88 -6.46
C LEU A 153 13.01 3.61 -5.76
N PRO A 154 13.38 2.53 -6.48
CA PRO A 154 13.91 1.34 -5.82
C PRO A 154 15.24 1.61 -5.10
N ALA A 155 16.08 2.50 -5.66
CA ALA A 155 17.33 2.88 -5.04
C ALA A 155 17.08 3.69 -3.76
N LEU A 156 16.15 4.65 -3.80
CA LEU A 156 15.78 5.46 -2.64
C LEU A 156 15.25 4.60 -1.48
N LEU A 157 14.48 3.55 -1.76
CA LEU A 157 13.88 2.67 -0.75
C LEU A 157 14.84 1.60 -0.20
N ALA A 158 15.95 1.33 -0.90
CA ALA A 158 16.93 0.31 -0.55
C ALA A 158 18.06 0.82 0.36
N GLU A 159 18.13 2.12 0.64
CA GLU A 159 19.17 2.70 1.51
C GLU A 159 18.82 2.48 3.00
N GLU A 160 19.61 1.60 3.65
CA GLU A 160 19.63 1.33 5.10
C GLU A 160 20.96 1.75 5.74
#